data_AF-A0A7J8UU55-F1
#
_entry.id   AF-A0A7J8UU55-F1
#
_cell.length_a   1.000
_cell.length_b   1.000
_cell.length_c   1.000
_cell.angle_alpha   90.00
_cell.angle_beta   90.00
_cell.angle_gamma   90.00
#
_symmetry.space_group_name_H-M   'P 1'
#
loop_
_entity.id
_entity.type
_entity.pdbx_description
1 polymer ?
#
loop_
_entity_poly.entity_id
_entity_poly.type
_entity_poly.pdbx_seq_one_letter_code
_entity_poly.pdbx_strand_id
1 'polypeptide(L)'
;MVTAAMIAQHFEAIIKDHPKMKLSEIQRRCATKMHVNVTIDCCYKKKKIVKEKMVGNHKEEFGLLWDYANEIGPIIGLDGCFLKGPLKSEFLATVGKDANNQMFPIAWVVVEVECTDSWTWLLSLLSTNLGLED
;
A
#
# COMPACT_ATOMS: atom_id res chain seq x y z
N MET A 1 1.97 -34.52 14.32
CA MET A 1 0.93 -33.45 14.38
C MET A 1 1.28 -32.41 13.34
N VAL A 2 0.47 -32.24 12.28
CA VAL A 2 0.71 -31.19 11.29
C VAL A 2 0.38 -29.86 11.92
N THR A 3 1.38 -28.98 12.07
CA THR A 3 1.18 -27.67 12.69
C THR A 3 0.69 -26.66 11.66
N ALA A 4 -0.01 -25.63 12.12
CA ALA A 4 -0.46 -24.54 11.25
C ALA A 4 0.71 -23.81 10.55
N ALA A 5 1.93 -23.90 11.06
CA ALA A 5 3.13 -23.34 10.43
C ALA A 5 3.56 -24.14 9.19
N MET A 6 3.50 -25.47 9.25
CA MET A 6 3.88 -26.35 8.13
C MET A 6 2.96 -26.16 6.92
N ILE A 7 1.65 -26.00 7.16
CA ILE A 7 0.67 -25.70 6.11
C ILE A 7 0.96 -24.33 5.49
N ALA A 8 1.32 -23.34 6.31
CA ALA A 8 1.63 -21.99 5.84
C ALA A 8 2.82 -22.00 4.87
N GLN A 9 3.94 -22.61 5.27
CA GLN A 9 5.16 -22.67 4.46
C GLN A 9 4.93 -23.43 3.14
N HIS A 10 4.20 -24.55 3.19
CA HIS A 10 4.00 -25.39 2.01
C HIS A 10 3.04 -24.75 0.98
N PHE A 11 2.06 -23.96 1.43
CA PHE A 11 1.07 -23.33 0.54
C PHE A 11 1.36 -21.87 0.22
N GLU A 12 2.38 -21.27 0.82
CA GLU A 12 2.76 -19.88 0.56
C GLU A 12 3.05 -19.62 -0.92
N ALA A 13 3.82 -20.49 -1.58
CA ALA A 13 4.12 -20.38 -3.00
C ALA A 13 2.87 -20.47 -3.89
N ILE A 14 1.91 -21.32 -3.52
CA ILE A 14 0.67 -21.52 -4.29
C ILE A 14 -0.28 -20.33 -4.12
N ILE A 15 -0.34 -19.77 -2.90
CA ILE A 15 -1.13 -18.56 -2.62
C ILE A 15 -0.49 -17.35 -3.33
N LYS A 16 0.84 -17.31 -3.46
CA LYS A 16 1.60 -16.33 -4.25
C LYS A 16 1.30 -16.40 -5.74
N ASP A 17 1.33 -17.58 -6.32
CA ASP A 17 1.08 -17.78 -7.75
C ASP A 17 -0.39 -17.53 -8.14
N HIS A 18 -1.33 -17.79 -7.22
CA HIS A 18 -2.77 -17.65 -7.48
C HIS A 18 -3.53 -16.95 -6.33
N PRO A 19 -3.35 -15.62 -6.14
CA PRO A 19 -3.90 -14.90 -4.99
C PRO A 19 -5.44 -14.88 -4.96
N LYS A 20 -6.11 -15.02 -6.11
CA LYS A 20 -7.58 -15.07 -6.23
C LYS A 20 -8.18 -16.47 -6.04
N MET A 21 -7.37 -17.49 -5.71
CA MET A 21 -7.83 -18.87 -5.51
C MET A 21 -8.94 -18.98 -4.44
N LYS A 22 -9.98 -19.77 -4.70
CA LYS A 22 -11.08 -19.99 -3.74
C LYS A 22 -10.61 -20.78 -2.51
N LEU A 23 -11.20 -20.48 -1.35
CA LEU A 23 -10.84 -21.15 -0.07
C LEU A 23 -11.12 -22.65 -0.10
N SER A 24 -12.21 -23.08 -0.75
CA SER A 24 -12.55 -24.48 -0.96
C SER A 24 -11.48 -25.22 -1.78
N GLU A 25 -10.88 -24.55 -2.76
CA GLU A 25 -9.81 -25.10 -3.57
C GLU A 25 -8.51 -25.22 -2.77
N ILE A 26 -8.20 -24.25 -1.90
CA ILE A 26 -7.06 -24.33 -0.99
C ILE A 26 -7.25 -25.51 -0.02
N GLN A 27 -8.44 -25.64 0.58
CA GLN A 27 -8.77 -26.76 1.47
C GLN A 27 -8.61 -28.11 0.78
N ARG A 28 -9.14 -28.24 -0.44
CA ARG A 28 -9.03 -29.45 -1.25
C ARG A 28 -7.57 -29.82 -1.50
N ARG A 29 -6.74 -28.84 -1.88
CA ARG A 29 -5.31 -29.07 -2.13
C ARG A 29 -4.54 -29.43 -0.86
N CYS A 30 -4.88 -28.83 0.29
CA CYS A 30 -4.34 -29.22 1.59
C CYS A 30 -4.70 -30.67 1.94
N ALA A 31 -5.96 -31.05 1.73
CA ALA A 31 -6.44 -32.41 1.99
C ALA A 31 -5.75 -33.45 1.10
N THR A 32 -5.56 -33.15 -0.19
CA THR A 32 -4.89 -34.07 -1.13
C THR A 32 -3.38 -34.17 -0.89
N LYS A 33 -2.67 -33.05 -0.67
CA LYS A 33 -1.20 -33.05 -0.57
C LYS A 33 -0.67 -33.41 0.81
N MET A 34 -1.36 -33.01 1.87
CA MET A 34 -0.89 -33.23 3.24
C MET A 34 -1.60 -34.38 3.95
N HIS A 35 -2.59 -35.01 3.31
CA HIS A 35 -3.44 -36.06 3.89
C HIS A 35 -4.07 -35.67 5.24
N VAL A 36 -4.33 -34.37 5.44
CA VAL A 36 -4.94 -33.83 6.65
C VAL A 36 -6.20 -33.07 6.27
N ASN A 37 -7.29 -33.32 6.99
CA ASN A 37 -8.50 -32.54 6.84
C ASN A 37 -8.30 -31.17 7.51
N VAL A 38 -8.14 -30.14 6.69
CA VAL A 38 -7.95 -28.76 7.15
C VAL A 38 -9.31 -28.06 7.14
N THR A 39 -9.63 -27.26 8.15
CA THR A 39 -10.87 -26.46 8.15
C THR A 39 -10.75 -25.28 7.19
N ILE A 40 -11.88 -24.81 6.67
CA ILE A 40 -11.94 -23.57 5.85
C ILE A 40 -11.35 -22.38 6.62
N ASP A 41 -11.62 -22.27 7.93
CA ASP A 41 -11.09 -21.19 8.77
C ASP A 41 -9.57 -21.18 8.85
N CYS A 42 -8.94 -22.35 8.90
CA CYS A 42 -7.49 -22.47 8.88
C CYS A 42 -6.93 -21.96 7.55
N CYS A 43 -7.56 -22.33 6.43
CA CYS A 43 -7.19 -21.85 5.11
C CYS A 43 -7.36 -20.33 4.98
N TYR A 44 -8.46 -19.79 5.51
CA TYR A 44 -8.73 -18.35 5.53
C TYR A 44 -7.66 -17.59 6.32
N LYS A 45 -7.38 -18.00 7.56
CA LYS A 45 -6.35 -17.36 8.42
C LYS A 45 -4.98 -17.34 7.73
N LYS A 46 -4.61 -18.44 7.05
CA LYS A 46 -3.33 -18.53 6.35
C LYS A 46 -3.29 -17.70 5.06
N LYS A 47 -4.36 -17.72 4.27
CA LYS A 47 -4.49 -16.84 3.11
C LYS A 47 -4.42 -15.37 3.51
N LYS A 48 -5.01 -15.00 4.65
CA LYS A 48 -4.95 -13.65 5.23
C LYS A 48 -3.52 -13.27 5.61
N ILE A 49 -2.81 -14.10 6.39
CA ILE A 49 -1.40 -13.83 6.78
C ILE A 49 -0.49 -13.70 5.56
N VAL A 50 -0.61 -14.58 4.56
CA VAL A 50 0.21 -14.52 3.34
C VAL A 50 -0.12 -13.27 2.53
N LYS A 51 -1.41 -12.90 2.44
CA LYS A 51 -1.84 -11.67 1.77
C LYS A 51 -1.33 -10.42 2.48
N GLU A 52 -1.39 -10.38 3.81
CA GLU A 52 -0.83 -9.29 4.62
C GLU A 52 0.69 -9.17 4.43
N LYS A 53 1.41 -10.29 4.35
CA LYS A 53 2.85 -10.29 4.01
C LYS A 53 3.16 -9.80 2.59
N MET A 54 2.30 -10.09 1.61
CA MET A 54 2.50 -9.63 0.22
C MET A 54 2.20 -8.15 0.02
N VAL A 55 1.13 -7.67 0.67
CA VAL A 55 0.67 -6.28 0.55
C VAL A 55 1.61 -5.33 1.29
N GLY A 56 2.47 -5.86 2.16
CA GLY A 56 3.29 -5.06 3.05
C GLY A 56 2.48 -4.61 4.26
N ASN A 57 3.16 -4.44 5.38
CA ASN A 57 2.55 -3.83 6.55
C ASN A 57 2.64 -2.32 6.36
N HIS A 58 1.52 -1.66 6.03
CA HIS A 58 1.49 -0.20 5.87
C HIS A 58 2.09 0.54 7.08
N LYS A 59 2.05 -0.06 8.29
CA LYS A 59 2.71 0.50 9.48
C LYS A 59 4.24 0.45 9.44
N GLU A 60 4.83 -0.56 8.81
CA GLU A 60 6.29 -0.64 8.64
C GLU A 60 6.76 0.33 7.55
N GLU A 61 6.01 0.49 6.46
CA GLU A 61 6.28 1.51 5.43
C GLU A 61 6.21 2.94 5.98
N PHE A 62 5.24 3.24 6.85
CA PHE A 62 5.18 4.54 7.56
C PHE A 62 6.36 4.77 8.52
N GLY A 63 6.97 3.69 9.04
CA GLY A 63 8.16 3.79 9.89
C GLY A 63 9.41 4.24 9.12
N LEU A 64 9.43 4.03 7.81
CA LEU A 64 10.51 4.43 6.90
C LEU A 64 10.33 5.87 6.39
N LEU A 65 9.27 6.58 6.76
CA LEU A 65 8.98 7.93 6.25
C LEU A 65 10.16 8.90 6.42
N TRP A 66 10.92 8.76 7.52
CA TRP A 66 12.13 9.55 7.79
C TRP A 66 13.31 9.14 6.91
N ASP A 67 13.50 7.85 6.64
CA ASP A 67 14.52 7.37 5.70
C ASP A 67 14.16 7.78 4.26
N TYR A 68 12.88 7.69 3.90
CA TYR A 68 12.36 8.20 2.64
C TYR A 68 12.56 9.70 2.50
N ALA A 69 12.32 10.50 3.54
CA ALA A 69 12.57 11.95 3.55
C ALA A 69 14.04 12.28 3.21
N ASN A 70 14.98 11.45 3.66
CA ASN A 70 16.40 11.59 3.34
C ASN A 70 16.76 11.11 1.92
N GLU A 71 15.96 10.23 1.32
CA GLU A 71 16.14 9.71 -0.04
C GLU A 71 15.29 10.43 -1.11
N ILE A 72 14.45 11.41 -0.72
CA ILE A 72 13.72 12.25 -1.68
C ILE A 72 14.74 12.96 -2.56
N GLY A 73 14.76 12.62 -3.84
CA GLY A 73 15.56 13.33 -4.82
C GLY A 73 15.12 14.80 -4.92
N PRO A 74 15.93 15.69 -5.51
CA PRO A 74 15.65 17.14 -5.56
C PRO A 74 14.42 17.52 -6.41
N ILE A 75 13.61 16.55 -6.87
CA ILE A 75 12.52 16.73 -7.81
C ILE A 75 11.21 16.39 -7.12
N ILE A 76 10.38 17.42 -7.00
CA ILE A 76 8.99 17.33 -6.57
C ILE A 76 8.09 17.54 -7.79
N GLY A 77 7.21 16.58 -8.06
CA GLY A 77 6.15 16.70 -9.06
C GLY A 77 4.86 17.21 -8.42
N LEU A 78 4.09 17.97 -9.18
CA LEU A 78 2.77 18.46 -8.79
C LEU A 78 1.75 17.93 -9.78
N ASP A 79 0.65 17.37 -9.28
CA ASP A 79 -0.44 16.86 -10.12
C ASP A 79 -1.81 17.17 -9.51
N GLY A 80 -2.81 17.31 -10.37
CA GLY A 80 -4.18 17.67 -10.02
C GLY A 80 -5.18 16.83 -10.80
N CYS A 81 -6.28 16.40 -10.16
CA CYS A 81 -7.38 15.76 -10.88
C CYS A 81 -8.77 16.10 -10.34
N PHE A 82 -9.75 16.15 -11.24
CA PHE A 82 -11.15 16.37 -10.88
C PHE A 82 -11.75 15.14 -10.20
N LEU A 83 -12.37 15.34 -9.04
CA LEU A 83 -13.13 14.30 -8.38
C LEU A 83 -14.54 14.19 -8.98
N LYS A 84 -14.96 12.95 -9.27
CA LYS A 84 -16.34 12.68 -9.69
C LYS A 84 -17.20 12.49 -8.45
N GLY A 85 -18.02 13.49 -8.14
CA GLY A 85 -18.93 13.45 -6.99
C GLY A 85 -19.98 14.56 -7.02
N PRO A 86 -20.91 14.56 -6.06
CA PRO A 86 -21.91 15.63 -5.92
C PRO A 86 -21.27 16.98 -5.57
N LEU A 87 -20.07 16.98 -4.99
CA LEU A 87 -19.27 18.16 -4.73
C LEU A 87 -18.29 18.34 -5.89
N LYS A 88 -18.38 19.48 -6.58
CA LYS A 88 -17.36 19.90 -7.56
C LYS A 88 -16.10 20.24 -6.76
N SER A 89 -15.17 19.29 -6.75
CA SER A 89 -13.92 19.40 -6.01
C SER A 89 -12.79 18.82 -6.84
N GLU A 90 -11.60 19.28 -6.52
CA GLU A 90 -10.38 18.96 -7.21
C GLU A 90 -9.39 18.42 -6.19
N PHE A 91 -8.68 17.36 -6.58
CA PHE A 91 -7.67 16.70 -5.78
C PHE A 91 -6.31 17.17 -6.25
N LEU A 92 -5.54 17.81 -5.37
CA LEU A 92 -4.17 18.21 -5.63
C LEU A 92 -3.23 17.27 -4.89
N ALA A 93 -2.17 16.82 -5.54
CA ALA A 93 -1.15 15.97 -4.97
C ALA A 93 0.25 16.51 -5.31
N THR A 94 1.12 16.44 -4.31
CA THR A 94 2.55 16.64 -4.47
C THR A 94 3.23 15.28 -4.36
N VAL A 95 4.01 14.91 -5.37
CA VAL A 95 4.71 13.63 -5.47
C VAL A 95 6.22 13.84 -5.41
N GLY A 96 6.90 13.02 -4.64
CA GLY A 96 8.35 12.95 -4.59
C GLY A 96 8.86 11.88 -5.54
N LYS A 97 10.09 12.06 -6.02
CA LYS A 97 10.80 11.05 -6.79
C LYS A 97 12.09 10.66 -6.09
N ASP A 98 12.29 9.38 -5.85
CA ASP A 98 13.51 8.88 -5.20
C ASP A 98 14.66 8.65 -6.22
N ALA A 99 15.83 8.28 -5.70
CA ALA A 99 17.00 7.92 -6.50
C ALA A 99 16.78 6.68 -7.40
N ASN A 100 15.80 5.83 -7.06
CA ASN A 100 15.42 4.64 -7.82
C ASN A 100 14.35 4.93 -8.88
N ASN A 101 14.05 6.21 -9.15
CA ASN A 101 13.05 6.65 -10.12
C ASN A 101 11.62 6.17 -9.78
N GLN A 102 11.36 5.86 -8.51
CA GLN A 102 10.03 5.58 -7.96
C GLN A 102 9.36 6.89 -7.54
N MET A 103 8.05 6.97 -7.71
CA MET A 103 7.24 8.12 -7.31
C MET A 103 6.40 7.77 -6.10
N PHE A 104 6.32 8.67 -5.13
CA PHE A 104 5.52 8.50 -3.91
C PHE A 104 4.78 9.78 -3.57
N PRO A 105 3.55 9.71 -3.03
CA PRO A 105 2.82 10.89 -2.58
C PRO A 105 3.49 11.48 -1.33
N ILE A 106 3.81 12.78 -1.36
CA ILE A 106 4.32 13.53 -0.20
C ILE A 106 3.16 14.18 0.57
N ALA A 107 2.31 14.91 -0.14
CA ALA A 107 1.16 15.62 0.43
C ALA A 107 0.01 15.66 -0.57
N TRP A 108 -1.22 15.79 -0.07
CA TRP A 108 -2.41 15.91 -0.90
C TRP A 108 -3.48 16.74 -0.19
N VAL A 109 -4.36 17.35 -0.98
CA VAL A 109 -5.51 18.10 -0.48
C VAL A 109 -6.68 17.99 -1.46
N VAL A 110 -7.90 18.06 -0.93
CA VAL A 110 -9.11 18.28 -1.73
C VAL A 110 -9.53 19.73 -1.58
N VAL A 111 -9.61 20.44 -2.70
CA VAL A 111 -10.00 21.84 -2.79
C VAL A 111 -11.27 21.99 -3.62
N GLU A 112 -11.96 23.11 -3.47
CA GLU A 112 -13.14 23.39 -4.30
C GLU A 112 -12.77 23.70 -5.75
N VAL A 113 -11.63 24.39 -5.95
CA VAL A 113 -11.10 24.80 -7.26
C VAL A 113 -9.58 24.71 -7.27
N GLU A 114 -9.01 24.18 -8.35
CA GLU A 114 -7.58 24.27 -8.63
C GLU A 114 -7.24 25.70 -9.08
N CYS A 115 -6.64 26.47 -8.17
CA CYS A 115 -6.20 27.83 -8.44
C CYS A 115 -4.83 28.10 -7.78
N THR A 116 -4.22 29.23 -8.15
CA THR A 116 -2.93 29.66 -7.61
C THR A 116 -2.95 29.76 -6.08
N ASP A 117 -4.05 30.21 -5.48
CA ASP A 117 -4.16 30.34 -4.02
C ASP A 117 -4.17 28.95 -3.33
N SER A 118 -4.93 28.00 -3.86
CA SER A 118 -4.97 26.61 -3.39
C SER A 118 -3.58 25.96 -3.45
N TRP A 119 -2.86 26.13 -4.56
CA TRP A 119 -1.49 25.62 -4.72
C TRP A 119 -0.50 26.32 -3.81
N THR A 120 -0.57 27.65 -3.69
CA THR A 120 0.32 28.43 -2.83
C THR A 120 0.15 28.03 -1.37
N TRP A 121 -1.09 27.84 -0.91
CA TRP A 121 -1.38 27.34 0.44
C TRP A 121 -0.79 25.95 0.68
N LEU A 122 -0.99 25.00 -0.25
CA LEU A 122 -0.45 23.64 -0.15
C LEU A 122 1.09 23.65 -0.10
N LEU A 123 1.72 24.40 -1.00
CA LEU A 123 3.18 24.48 -1.10
C LEU A 123 3.79 25.22 0.08
N SER A 124 3.11 26.22 0.63
CA SER A 124 3.57 26.92 1.84
C SER A 124 3.61 25.96 3.03
N LEU A 125 2.52 25.20 3.24
CA LEU A 125 2.48 24.16 4.26
C LEU A 125 3.56 23.11 4.05
N LEU A 126 3.76 22.67 2.80
CA LEU A 126 4.78 21.69 2.47
C LEU A 126 6.19 22.23 2.80
N SER A 127 6.48 23.48 2.42
CA SER A 127 7.75 24.15 2.71
C SER A 127 8.03 24.22 4.21
N THR A 128 7.04 24.66 5.01
CA THR A 128 7.16 24.74 6.46
C THR A 128 7.41 23.36 7.09
N ASN A 129 6.68 22.32 6.64
CA ASN A 129 6.81 20.97 7.21
C ASN A 129 8.11 20.27 6.80
N LEU A 130 8.63 20.55 5.60
CA LEU A 130 9.91 20.01 5.13
C LEU A 130 11.12 20.82 5.64
N GLY A 131 10.89 21.95 6.33
CA GLY A 131 11.97 22.80 6.80
C GLY A 131 12.78 23.43 5.67
N LEU A 132 12.11 23.75 4.55
CA LEU A 132 12.70 24.42 3.39
C LEU A 132 12.67 25.96 3.50
N GLU A 133 12.28 26.47 4.67
CA GLU A 133 12.33 27.89 4.99
C GLU A 133 13.77 28.23 5.41
N ASP A 134 14.43 29.12 4.66
CA ASP A 134 15.79 29.62 4.93
C ASP A 134 15.88 30.47 6.20
#